data_AF-A0A257RVY2-F1
#
_entry.id   AF-A0A257RVY2-F1
#
_cell.length_a   1.000
_cell.length_b   1.000
_cell.length_c   1.000
_cell.angle_alpha   90.00
_cell.angle_beta   90.00
_cell.angle_gamma   90.00
#
_symmetry.space_group_name_H-M   'P 1'
#
loop_
_entity.id
_entity.type
_entity.pdbx_description
1 polymer ?
#
loop_
_entity_poly.entity_id
_entity_poly.type
_entity_poly.pdbx_seq_one_letter_code
_entity_poly.pdbx_strand_id
1 'polypeptide(L)'
;MPLHGVALALYVVLVPYVVATKWRVSVHQSHAVLLRVLLVALTLFWIGFLVQVTRNIVRLRQGKDVHANASAWLAGLLLTALSLVLAPVTSSSANHGVHAVVATTSTSHHRAHHGTFALGQMSGLSLALASKRRYDELRQGADDDELTVEGSIALLREANPEHLARLASLLGDRRDGFVASDLDLTLLPCATTITPTAIFVAPEGLYFAREGGQLTPPTRGAPQELVHRLVSLHDGPLRVVHDPDTLLRALATRSARQCLVVYTGELSTIDDELAACCVTFASREHPDTPAAVRAVNTGCESDVVVELLRAEPTVTGLHEPYLATLRRRCVEMTAYLALHRHEPVTGERLRTRVLVHADVDATQRTLANTASAVRRSLGSDDLGPRLHPVTSSGLYVTHGLSSDVERFTALVARARQLDIRDGAALAQRALVLIKGEVLASALRGFEWFLAEGHSARLARDAEWAALLVHHESLERGNFELAFWALQQGLLADPYSDALRDALARVPRLREFGGDRTGRTQDEPVGAERAVSMSWSFTGLS
;
A
#
# COMPACT_ATOMS: atom_id res chain seq x y z
N MET A 1 0.62 14.54 -30.90
CA MET A 1 1.74 15.17 -30.15
C MET A 1 2.18 16.57 -30.66
N PRO A 2 1.39 17.43 -31.34
CA PRO A 2 1.84 18.80 -31.70
C PRO A 2 1.50 19.89 -30.66
N LEU A 3 0.53 19.66 -29.77
CA LEU A 3 0.01 20.66 -28.83
C LEU A 3 1.04 21.12 -27.77
N HIS A 4 1.92 20.23 -27.32
CA HIS A 4 2.89 20.54 -26.27
C HIS A 4 4.06 21.40 -26.77
N GLY A 5 4.46 21.27 -28.04
CA GLY A 5 5.49 22.11 -28.66
C GLY A 5 5.01 23.54 -28.91
N VAL A 6 3.76 23.70 -29.32
CA VAL A 6 3.13 25.02 -29.53
C VAL A 6 2.94 25.76 -28.21
N ALA A 7 2.53 25.06 -27.15
CA ALA A 7 2.41 25.64 -25.81
C ALA A 7 3.75 26.17 -25.26
N LEU A 8 4.86 25.46 -25.54
CA LEU A 8 6.18 25.90 -25.12
C LEU A 8 6.72 27.06 -25.95
N ALA A 9 6.51 27.04 -27.28
CA ALA A 9 6.86 28.17 -28.14
C ALA A 9 6.08 29.44 -27.75
N LEU A 10 4.79 29.28 -27.42
CA LEU A 10 3.99 30.35 -26.82
C LEU A 10 4.60 30.82 -25.50
N TYR A 11 5.01 29.92 -24.60
CA TYR A 11 5.60 30.30 -23.31
C TYR A 11 6.92 31.10 -23.45
N VAL A 12 7.78 30.73 -24.40
CA VAL A 12 9.04 31.45 -24.67
C VAL A 12 8.80 32.88 -25.19
N VAL A 13 7.74 33.10 -25.97
CA VAL A 13 7.42 34.42 -26.54
C VAL A 13 6.57 35.26 -25.58
N LEU A 14 5.66 34.63 -24.85
CA LEU A 14 4.64 35.31 -24.06
C LEU A 14 5.20 35.89 -22.75
N VAL A 15 6.19 35.24 -22.13
CA VAL A 15 6.84 35.76 -20.90
C VAL A 15 7.56 37.10 -21.15
N PRO A 16 8.46 37.25 -22.14
CA PRO A 16 9.08 38.55 -22.40
C PRO A 16 8.07 39.60 -22.87
N TYR A 17 7.01 39.21 -23.58
CA TYR A 17 5.92 40.10 -23.97
C TYR A 17 5.13 40.63 -22.75
N VAL A 18 4.78 39.76 -21.81
CA VAL A 18 4.08 40.12 -20.56
C VAL A 18 4.95 41.02 -19.68
N VAL A 19 6.26 40.74 -19.60
CA VAL A 19 7.19 41.62 -18.87
C VAL A 19 7.23 43.00 -19.51
N ALA A 20 7.41 43.11 -20.83
CA ALA A 20 7.51 44.40 -21.51
C ALA A 20 6.22 45.23 -21.41
N THR A 21 5.06 44.58 -21.57
CA THR A 21 3.75 45.24 -21.49
C THR A 21 3.43 45.69 -20.06
N LYS A 22 3.66 44.84 -19.05
CA LYS A 22 3.42 45.21 -17.64
C LYS A 22 4.45 46.20 -17.10
N TRP A 23 5.69 46.17 -17.61
CA TRP A 23 6.71 47.17 -17.27
C TRP A 23 6.32 48.58 -17.73
N ARG A 24 5.75 48.72 -18.95
CA ARG A 24 5.23 50.01 -19.45
C ARG A 24 4.07 50.52 -18.61
N VAL A 25 3.15 49.64 -18.20
CA VAL A 25 1.98 50.00 -17.38
C VAL A 25 2.38 50.34 -15.93
N SER A 26 3.46 49.75 -15.41
CA SER A 26 4.00 50.01 -14.07
C SER A 26 4.44 51.46 -13.84
N VAL A 27 4.59 52.26 -14.89
CA VAL A 27 5.02 53.67 -14.77
C VAL A 27 3.89 54.56 -14.20
N HIS A 28 2.63 54.11 -14.21
CA HIS A 28 1.46 54.92 -13.83
C HIS A 28 0.72 54.43 -12.57
N GLN A 29 1.30 53.50 -11.78
CA GLN A 29 0.63 52.91 -10.61
C GLN A 29 1.39 53.17 -9.30
N SER A 30 0.64 53.36 -8.21
CA SER A 30 1.15 53.71 -6.86
C SER A 30 2.04 52.64 -6.23
N HIS A 31 1.99 51.39 -6.69
CA HIS A 31 2.85 50.28 -6.25
C HIS A 31 3.92 49.89 -7.29
N ALA A 32 4.46 50.88 -8.02
CA ALA A 32 5.43 50.66 -9.09
C ALA A 32 6.70 49.91 -8.66
N VAL A 33 7.16 50.09 -7.42
CA VAL A 33 8.43 49.50 -6.96
C VAL A 33 8.34 47.98 -6.81
N LEU A 34 7.30 47.49 -6.14
CA LEU A 34 7.11 46.05 -5.89
C LEU A 34 6.84 45.29 -7.18
N LEU A 35 6.05 45.87 -8.10
CA LEU A 35 5.79 45.29 -9.41
C LEU A 35 7.07 45.22 -10.26
N ARG A 36 7.92 46.25 -10.23
CA ARG A 36 9.21 46.23 -10.93
C ARG A 36 10.17 45.20 -10.36
N VAL A 37 10.26 45.06 -9.03
CA VAL A 37 11.09 44.04 -8.39
C VAL A 37 10.62 42.63 -8.79
N LEU A 38 9.32 42.39 -8.81
CA LEU A 38 8.75 41.10 -9.23
C LEU A 38 9.02 40.82 -10.72
N LEU A 39 8.91 41.84 -11.58
CA LEU A 39 9.22 41.72 -13.01
C LEU A 39 10.72 41.45 -13.25
N VAL A 40 11.61 42.08 -12.48
CA VAL A 40 13.07 41.81 -12.54
C VAL A 40 13.39 40.40 -12.03
N ALA A 41 12.74 39.94 -10.97
CA ALA A 41 12.91 38.56 -10.50
C ALA A 41 12.44 37.54 -11.55
N LEU A 42 11.31 37.81 -12.20
CA LEU A 42 10.77 36.97 -13.28
C LEU A 42 11.70 36.93 -14.50
N THR A 43 12.30 38.05 -14.90
CA THR A 43 13.26 38.07 -16.02
C THR A 43 14.55 37.33 -15.69
N LEU A 44 15.08 37.49 -14.47
CA LEU A 44 16.27 36.76 -14.03
C LEU A 44 16.02 35.25 -13.98
N PHE A 45 14.85 34.83 -13.47
CA PHE A 45 14.44 33.43 -13.46
C PHE A 45 14.34 32.87 -14.89
N TRP A 46 13.72 33.62 -15.81
CA TRP A 46 13.58 33.21 -17.20
C TRP A 46 14.93 33.11 -17.93
N ILE A 47 15.86 34.05 -17.70
CA ILE A 47 17.22 33.98 -18.24
C ILE A 47 17.97 32.76 -17.68
N GLY A 48 17.87 32.51 -16.37
CA GLY A 48 18.49 31.35 -15.73
C GLY A 48 17.99 30.03 -16.33
N PHE A 49 16.69 29.93 -16.56
CA PHE A 49 16.08 28.79 -17.25
C PHE A 49 16.61 28.62 -18.69
N LEU A 50 16.73 29.70 -19.46
CA LEU A 50 17.25 29.66 -20.84
C LEU A 50 18.71 29.23 -20.91
N VAL A 51 19.54 29.71 -19.96
CA VAL A 51 20.95 29.30 -19.80
C VAL A 51 21.04 27.83 -19.43
N GLN A 52 20.16 27.33 -18.57
CA GLN A 52 20.15 25.92 -18.17
C GLN A 52 19.75 25.01 -19.34
N VAL A 53 18.75 25.40 -20.14
CA VAL A 53 18.34 24.66 -21.34
C VAL A 53 19.45 24.66 -22.40
N THR A 54 20.08 25.79 -22.68
CA THR A 54 21.19 25.86 -23.64
C THR A 54 22.42 25.06 -23.18
N ARG A 55 22.76 25.08 -21.89
CA ARG A 55 23.84 24.24 -21.34
C ARG A 55 23.52 22.74 -21.47
N ASN A 56 22.26 22.35 -21.26
CA ASN A 56 21.84 20.97 -21.47
C ASN A 56 21.90 20.56 -22.96
N ILE A 57 21.51 21.43 -23.88
CA ILE A 57 21.63 21.20 -25.33
C ILE A 57 23.10 21.02 -25.76
N VAL A 58 24.01 21.86 -25.25
CA VAL A 58 25.45 21.75 -25.55
C VAL A 58 26.03 20.46 -24.97
N ARG A 59 25.63 20.07 -23.75
CA ARG A 59 26.07 18.81 -23.13
C ARG A 59 25.58 17.57 -23.88
N LEU A 60 24.32 17.58 -24.34
CA LEU A 60 23.74 16.51 -25.16
C LEU A 60 24.45 16.39 -26.53
N ARG A 61 24.81 17.53 -27.16
CA ARG A 61 25.62 17.51 -28.40
C ARG A 61 27.04 16.98 -28.22
N GLN A 62 27.59 17.05 -27.01
CA GLN A 62 28.91 16.55 -26.67
C GLN A 62 28.90 15.08 -26.21
N GLY A 63 27.76 14.38 -26.28
CA GLY A 63 27.65 12.96 -25.95
C GLY A 63 27.83 12.64 -24.46
N LYS A 64 27.63 13.63 -23.57
CA LYS A 64 27.71 13.44 -22.11
C LYS A 64 26.32 13.28 -21.51
N ASP A 65 26.14 12.28 -20.66
CA ASP A 65 24.87 12.00 -20.01
C ASP A 65 24.43 13.15 -19.09
N VAL A 66 23.19 13.61 -19.27
CA VAL A 66 22.58 14.69 -18.50
C VAL A 66 21.63 14.07 -17.46
N HIS A 67 21.79 14.41 -16.18
CA HIS A 67 20.89 13.96 -15.12
C HIS A 67 19.43 14.37 -15.40
N ALA A 68 18.49 13.46 -15.13
CA ALA A 68 17.06 13.58 -15.43
C ALA A 68 16.36 14.69 -14.61
N ASN A 69 16.55 15.93 -15.02
CA ASN A 69 15.80 17.08 -14.56
C ASN A 69 14.84 17.54 -15.67
N ALA A 70 13.72 18.19 -15.32
CA ALA A 70 12.69 18.60 -16.28
C ALA A 70 13.21 19.42 -17.50
N SER A 71 14.34 20.12 -17.35
CA SER A 71 15.00 20.86 -18.43
C SER A 71 15.84 20.00 -19.39
N ALA A 72 16.17 18.75 -19.04
CA ALA A 72 16.90 17.81 -19.89
C ALA A 72 15.99 17.17 -20.95
N TRP A 73 14.74 16.84 -20.57
CA TRP A 73 13.71 16.36 -21.50
C TRP A 73 13.38 17.43 -22.56
N LEU A 74 13.31 18.69 -22.13
CA LEU A 74 13.06 19.85 -22.99
C LEU A 74 14.21 20.12 -23.97
N ALA A 75 15.46 19.98 -23.51
CA ALA A 75 16.65 20.08 -24.35
C ALA A 75 16.71 18.97 -25.42
N GLY A 76 16.35 17.73 -25.04
CA GLY A 76 16.23 16.62 -25.98
C GLY A 76 15.16 16.88 -27.05
N LEU A 77 13.98 17.37 -26.63
CA LEU A 77 12.87 17.67 -27.54
C LEU A 77 13.22 18.81 -28.52
N LEU A 78 13.91 19.86 -28.06
CA LEU A 78 14.42 20.93 -28.93
C LEU A 78 15.48 20.43 -29.92
N LEU A 79 16.35 19.51 -29.52
CA LEU A 79 17.35 18.92 -30.42
C LEU A 79 16.68 18.08 -31.52
N THR A 80 15.63 17.33 -31.18
CA THR A 80 14.83 16.55 -32.14
C THR A 80 14.01 17.44 -33.08
N ALA A 81 13.48 18.57 -32.59
CA ALA A 81 12.77 19.52 -33.43
C ALA A 81 13.72 20.28 -34.37
N LEU A 82 14.92 20.64 -33.91
CA LEU A 82 15.93 21.33 -34.72
C LEU A 82 16.52 20.43 -35.81
N SER A 83 16.66 19.13 -35.56
CA SER A 83 17.09 18.14 -36.57
C SER A 83 16.00 17.86 -37.62
N LEU A 84 14.72 18.03 -37.26
CA LEU A 84 13.61 17.94 -38.21
C LEU A 84 13.50 19.14 -39.16
N VAL A 85 14.05 20.30 -38.77
CA VAL A 85 14.02 21.55 -39.57
C VAL A 85 15.27 21.71 -40.45
N LEU A 86 16.37 21.01 -40.14
CA LEU A 86 17.66 21.13 -40.86
C LEU A 86 18.05 19.92 -41.73
N ALA A 87 17.22 18.87 -41.87
CA ALA A 87 17.55 17.74 -42.74
C ALA A 87 17.10 17.98 -44.19
N PRO A 88 18.01 18.01 -45.19
CA PRO A 88 17.62 17.90 -46.59
C PRO A 88 17.14 16.47 -46.90
N VAL A 89 16.04 16.41 -47.63
CA VAL A 89 15.40 15.19 -48.13
C VAL A 89 16.41 14.39 -48.96
N THR A 90 16.78 13.19 -48.51
CA THR A 90 17.17 12.11 -49.41
C THR A 90 16.55 10.79 -48.94
N SER A 91 15.74 10.26 -49.83
CA SER A 91 14.94 9.04 -49.77
C SER A 91 15.74 7.81 -50.18
N SER A 92 15.54 6.68 -49.49
CA SER A 92 15.66 5.29 -50.00
C SER A 92 15.46 4.34 -48.81
N SER A 93 14.29 3.71 -48.61
CA SER A 93 13.78 2.49 -49.26
C SER A 93 14.49 1.19 -48.85
N ALA A 94 13.63 0.22 -48.49
CA ALA A 94 13.78 -1.25 -48.55
C ALA A 94 14.33 -2.06 -47.34
N ASN A 95 13.40 -2.81 -46.75
CA ASN A 95 13.39 -4.27 -46.53
C ASN A 95 14.13 -4.96 -45.35
N HIS A 96 13.29 -5.61 -44.52
CA HIS A 96 13.24 -7.04 -44.17
C HIS A 96 14.52 -7.82 -43.79
N GLY A 97 14.44 -8.56 -42.66
CA GLY A 97 14.95 -9.94 -42.60
C GLY A 97 15.83 -10.34 -41.40
N VAL A 98 15.22 -10.90 -40.35
CA VAL A 98 15.45 -12.23 -39.73
C VAL A 98 16.87 -12.88 -39.70
N HIS A 99 17.31 -13.22 -38.47
CA HIS A 99 18.25 -14.27 -37.96
C HIS A 99 19.63 -14.54 -38.62
N ALA A 100 20.70 -14.60 -37.80
CA ALA A 100 21.32 -15.84 -37.28
C ALA A 100 22.75 -15.65 -36.70
N VAL A 101 22.95 -16.20 -35.49
CA VAL A 101 24.09 -16.91 -34.89
C VAL A 101 25.50 -16.79 -35.52
N VAL A 102 26.50 -16.42 -34.70
CA VAL A 102 27.83 -17.08 -34.66
C VAL A 102 28.32 -17.13 -33.20
N ALA A 103 28.69 -18.33 -32.76
CA ALA A 103 29.35 -18.63 -31.51
C ALA A 103 30.88 -18.48 -31.63
N THR A 104 31.55 -18.07 -30.55
CA THR A 104 32.96 -18.40 -30.33
C THR A 104 33.19 -18.76 -28.86
N THR A 105 33.67 -19.98 -28.68
CA THR A 105 34.19 -20.58 -27.46
C THR A 105 35.58 -20.01 -27.14
N SER A 106 35.82 -19.69 -25.87
CA SER A 106 37.17 -19.64 -25.28
C SER A 106 37.12 -20.10 -23.83
N THR A 107 37.50 -21.37 -23.64
CA THR A 107 37.91 -21.95 -22.37
C THR A 107 39.18 -21.26 -21.86
N SER A 108 39.18 -20.76 -20.63
CA SER A 108 40.41 -20.60 -19.85
C SER A 108 40.19 -21.13 -18.42
N HIS A 109 41.15 -21.95 -17.99
CA HIS A 109 41.19 -22.63 -16.71
C HIS A 109 41.67 -21.67 -15.61
N HIS A 110 40.85 -21.46 -14.57
CA HIS A 110 41.36 -21.19 -13.21
C HIS A 110 40.44 -21.83 -12.15
N ARG A 111 40.98 -22.86 -11.47
CA ARG A 111 40.63 -23.31 -10.10
C ARG A 111 41.07 -22.20 -9.14
N ALA A 112 40.40 -21.83 -8.03
CA ALA A 112 39.56 -22.62 -7.14
C ALA A 112 38.72 -21.75 -6.15
N HIS A 113 37.65 -22.36 -5.64
CA HIS A 113 36.99 -22.21 -4.31
C HIS A 113 36.34 -20.87 -3.89
N HIS A 114 35.00 -20.76 -4.03
CA HIS A 114 34.01 -21.04 -2.96
C HIS A 114 32.59 -20.57 -3.34
N GLY A 115 31.58 -21.43 -3.12
CA GLY A 115 30.16 -21.02 -3.03
C GLY A 115 29.28 -21.22 -4.26
N THR A 116 29.32 -22.39 -4.91
CA THR A 116 28.36 -22.78 -5.95
C THR A 116 26.94 -22.95 -5.37
N PHE A 117 26.07 -21.97 -5.59
CA PHE A 117 24.62 -22.13 -5.44
C PHE A 117 24.10 -22.96 -6.61
N ALA A 118 23.38 -24.04 -6.29
CA ALA A 118 22.84 -24.98 -7.27
C ALA A 118 21.80 -24.30 -8.16
N LEU A 119 22.10 -24.22 -9.46
CA LEU A 119 21.23 -23.71 -10.51
C LEU A 119 20.20 -24.77 -10.90
N GLY A 120 19.01 -24.67 -10.32
CA GLY A 120 17.81 -25.37 -10.74
C GLY A 120 16.59 -24.52 -10.42
N GLN A 121 16.05 -23.81 -11.41
CA GLN A 121 14.78 -23.06 -11.38
C GLN A 121 14.68 -21.77 -10.54
N MET A 122 15.79 -21.08 -10.22
CA MET A 122 15.78 -19.70 -9.65
C MET A 122 16.13 -18.63 -10.70
N SER A 123 15.44 -18.64 -11.85
CA SER A 123 15.98 -18.22 -13.16
C SER A 123 15.97 -16.71 -13.51
N GLY A 124 15.82 -15.77 -12.56
CA GLY A 124 15.90 -14.34 -12.94
C GLY A 124 16.03 -13.35 -11.80
N LEU A 125 15.41 -13.61 -10.64
CA LEU A 125 15.52 -12.73 -9.48
C LEU A 125 16.83 -12.91 -8.72
N SER A 126 17.26 -14.15 -8.49
CA SER A 126 18.55 -14.41 -7.82
C SER A 126 19.72 -13.83 -8.62
N LEU A 127 19.62 -13.86 -9.95
CA LEU A 127 20.57 -13.23 -10.85
C LEU A 127 20.52 -11.70 -10.77
N ALA A 128 19.33 -11.09 -10.73
CA ALA A 128 19.16 -9.65 -10.57
C ALA A 128 19.65 -9.11 -9.21
N LEU A 129 19.46 -9.87 -8.13
CA LEU A 129 20.00 -9.51 -6.81
C LEU A 129 21.51 -9.72 -6.73
N ALA A 130 22.05 -10.77 -7.37
CA ALA A 130 23.49 -10.98 -7.46
C ALA A 130 24.19 -9.88 -8.28
N SER A 131 23.58 -9.43 -9.39
CA SER A 131 24.10 -8.34 -10.21
C SER A 131 23.99 -6.99 -9.49
N LYS A 132 22.86 -6.71 -8.82
CA LYS A 132 22.67 -5.50 -8.00
C LYS A 132 23.68 -5.43 -6.84
N ARG A 133 23.94 -6.55 -6.17
CA ARG A 133 24.96 -6.63 -5.12
C ARG A 133 26.34 -6.25 -5.64
N ARG A 134 26.80 -6.87 -6.74
CA ARG A 134 28.10 -6.54 -7.33
C ARG A 134 28.18 -5.09 -7.79
N TYR A 135 27.07 -4.53 -8.29
CA TYR A 135 26.98 -3.11 -8.62
C TYR A 135 27.15 -2.21 -7.38
N ASP A 136 26.54 -2.56 -6.25
CA ASP A 136 26.67 -1.82 -4.99
C ASP A 136 28.08 -1.95 -4.40
N GLU A 137 28.74 -3.11 -4.53
CA GLU A 137 30.16 -3.32 -4.17
C GLU A 137 31.10 -2.43 -5.02
N LEU A 138 30.88 -2.35 -6.33
CA LEU A 138 31.65 -1.48 -7.23
C LEU A 138 31.49 0.02 -6.92
N ARG A 139 30.30 0.43 -6.45
CA ARG A 139 30.01 1.82 -6.07
C ARG A 139 30.64 2.22 -4.72
N GLN A 140 30.89 1.24 -3.85
CA GLN A 140 31.44 1.46 -2.50
C GLN A 140 32.98 1.48 -2.45
N GLY A 141 33.66 1.14 -3.56
CA GLY A 141 35.10 1.37 -3.74
C GLY A 141 35.98 0.14 -3.51
N ALA A 142 35.97 -0.79 -4.47
CA ALA A 142 37.07 -1.74 -4.66
C ALA A 142 37.87 -1.30 -5.90
N ASP A 143 39.10 -0.82 -5.70
CA ASP A 143 40.14 -0.81 -6.72
C ASP A 143 40.42 -2.28 -7.07
N ASP A 144 39.86 -2.79 -8.15
CA ASP A 144 40.26 -4.07 -8.72
C ASP A 144 40.42 -3.89 -10.23
N ASP A 145 41.68 -3.87 -10.67
CA ASP A 145 42.17 -3.59 -12.02
C ASP A 145 41.83 -4.69 -13.06
N GLU A 146 40.92 -5.61 -12.74
CA GLU A 146 40.77 -6.88 -13.47
C GLU A 146 39.35 -7.16 -14.02
N LEU A 147 38.63 -6.11 -14.44
CA LEU A 147 37.34 -6.27 -15.14
C LEU A 147 37.36 -5.60 -16.51
N THR A 148 37.30 -6.42 -17.56
CA THR A 148 37.07 -5.95 -18.93
C THR A 148 35.69 -5.32 -19.03
N VAL A 149 35.61 -4.16 -19.70
CA VAL A 149 34.41 -3.34 -19.93
C VAL A 149 33.20 -4.16 -20.39
N GLU A 150 33.43 -5.27 -21.09
CA GLU A 150 32.41 -6.21 -21.55
C GLU A 150 31.71 -7.01 -20.43
N GLY A 151 32.42 -7.40 -19.36
CA GLY A 151 31.83 -8.09 -18.21
C GLY A 151 30.91 -7.18 -17.39
N SER A 152 31.27 -5.91 -17.27
CA SER A 152 30.47 -4.87 -16.62
C SER A 152 29.19 -4.55 -17.41
N ILE A 153 29.29 -4.51 -18.73
CA ILE A 153 28.15 -4.26 -19.64
C ILE A 153 27.18 -5.45 -19.68
N ALA A 154 27.69 -6.68 -19.64
CA ALA A 154 26.85 -7.89 -19.57
C ALA A 154 26.03 -7.93 -18.27
N LEU A 155 26.66 -7.65 -17.12
CA LEU A 155 26.00 -7.63 -15.82
C LEU A 155 24.99 -6.47 -15.68
N LEU A 156 25.27 -5.31 -16.28
CA LEU A 156 24.35 -4.16 -16.33
C LEU A 156 23.15 -4.39 -17.25
N ARG A 157 23.29 -5.21 -18.30
CA ARG A 157 22.17 -5.61 -19.17
C ARG A 157 21.25 -6.65 -18.51
N GLU A 158 21.74 -7.39 -17.52
CA GLU A 158 21.00 -8.46 -16.85
C GLU A 158 20.37 -8.03 -15.51
N ALA A 159 20.73 -6.86 -14.98
CA ALA A 159 20.05 -6.24 -13.84
C ALA A 159 18.69 -5.68 -14.31
N ASN A 160 17.66 -6.52 -14.34
CA ASN A 160 16.31 -6.09 -14.74
C ASN A 160 15.71 -5.18 -13.65
N PRO A 161 15.64 -3.84 -13.84
CA PRO A 161 15.11 -2.94 -12.81
C PRO A 161 13.63 -3.20 -12.52
N GLU A 162 12.91 -3.78 -13.49
CA GLU A 162 11.53 -4.23 -13.32
C GLU A 162 11.40 -5.35 -12.27
N HIS A 163 12.36 -6.27 -12.18
CA HIS A 163 12.31 -7.33 -11.16
C HIS A 163 12.51 -6.77 -9.76
N LEU A 164 13.39 -5.78 -9.58
CA LEU A 164 13.62 -5.12 -8.30
C LEU A 164 12.41 -4.26 -7.89
N ALA A 165 11.77 -3.59 -8.84
CA ALA A 165 10.58 -2.78 -8.58
C ALA A 165 9.31 -3.62 -8.35
N ARG A 166 9.22 -4.82 -8.93
CA ARG A 166 8.18 -5.82 -8.60
C ARG A 166 8.45 -6.53 -7.26
N LEU A 167 9.71 -6.76 -6.91
CA LEU A 167 10.05 -7.18 -5.56
C LEU A 167 9.64 -6.09 -4.56
N ALA A 168 9.96 -4.82 -4.83
CA ALA A 168 9.57 -3.70 -3.98
C ALA A 168 8.04 -3.60 -3.77
N SER A 169 7.24 -3.88 -4.81
CA SER A 169 5.78 -3.92 -4.68
C SER A 169 5.27 -5.12 -3.86
N LEU A 170 5.90 -6.30 -4.00
CA LEU A 170 5.60 -7.47 -3.19
C LEU A 170 5.96 -7.27 -1.70
N LEU A 171 7.05 -6.56 -1.42
CA LEU A 171 7.44 -6.22 -0.05
C LEU A 171 6.47 -5.21 0.60
N GLY A 172 5.76 -4.40 -0.20
CA GLY A 172 4.73 -3.48 0.25
C GLY A 172 5.25 -2.46 1.27
N ASP A 173 4.51 -2.24 2.36
CA ASP A 173 4.89 -1.36 3.47
C ASP A 173 5.44 -2.11 4.69
N ARG A 174 5.69 -3.41 4.56
CA ARG A 174 6.19 -4.24 5.66
C ARG A 174 7.59 -3.79 6.09
N ARG A 175 7.81 -3.75 7.41
CA ARG A 175 9.11 -3.39 7.99
C ARG A 175 10.12 -4.52 7.87
N ASP A 176 9.67 -5.76 7.94
CA ASP A 176 10.49 -6.96 7.80
C ASP A 176 9.64 -8.18 7.39
N GLY A 177 10.33 -9.26 7.01
CA GLY A 177 9.68 -10.50 6.69
C GLY A 177 10.50 -11.46 5.84
N PHE A 178 9.82 -12.52 5.41
CA PHE A 178 10.34 -13.58 4.57
C PHE A 178 9.44 -13.77 3.35
N VAL A 179 10.07 -14.02 2.20
CA VAL A 179 9.43 -14.29 0.91
C VAL A 179 9.96 -15.62 0.39
N ALA A 180 9.09 -16.61 0.20
CA ALA A 180 9.48 -17.93 -0.27
C ALA A 180 9.95 -17.91 -1.73
N SER A 181 10.89 -18.80 -2.08
CA SER A 181 11.50 -18.88 -3.42
C SER A 181 10.54 -19.23 -4.57
N ASP A 182 9.36 -19.80 -4.29
CA ASP A 182 8.42 -20.31 -5.31
C ASP A 182 7.45 -19.25 -5.87
N LEU A 183 7.68 -17.95 -5.63
CA LEU A 183 6.79 -16.87 -6.03
C LEU A 183 7.06 -16.36 -7.45
N ASP A 184 6.05 -16.47 -8.32
CA ASP A 184 6.09 -15.97 -9.70
C ASP A 184 5.84 -14.44 -9.76
N LEU A 185 6.90 -13.68 -9.99
CA LEU A 185 6.87 -12.21 -10.00
C LEU A 185 6.33 -11.61 -11.30
N THR A 186 6.01 -12.43 -12.29
CA THR A 186 5.56 -11.97 -13.61
C THR A 186 4.19 -11.27 -13.58
N LEU A 187 3.40 -11.46 -12.52
CA LEU A 187 2.02 -10.95 -12.39
C LEU A 187 1.88 -9.70 -11.48
N LEU A 188 2.96 -9.21 -10.86
CA LEU A 188 2.89 -8.09 -9.90
C LEU A 188 3.13 -6.72 -10.55
N PRO A 189 2.42 -5.66 -10.10
CA PRO A 189 2.63 -4.29 -10.56
C PRO A 189 3.99 -3.76 -10.12
N CYS A 190 4.57 -2.85 -10.90
CA CYS A 190 5.90 -2.28 -10.68
C CYS A 190 5.82 -1.06 -9.76
N ALA A 191 6.53 -1.05 -8.62
CA ALA A 191 6.55 0.11 -7.74
C ALA A 191 7.40 1.26 -8.31
N THR A 192 6.92 2.50 -8.20
CA THR A 192 7.62 3.71 -8.71
C THR A 192 8.62 4.29 -7.71
N THR A 193 8.58 3.87 -6.44
CA THR A 193 9.51 4.31 -5.40
C THR A 193 9.95 3.12 -4.56
N ILE A 194 11.26 2.95 -4.41
CA ILE A 194 11.85 1.87 -3.62
C ILE A 194 12.26 2.46 -2.27
N THR A 195 11.63 1.99 -1.20
CA THR A 195 12.03 2.32 0.16
C THR A 195 13.33 1.61 0.51
N PRO A 196 14.26 2.25 1.27
CA PRO A 196 15.52 1.64 1.65
C PRO A 196 15.30 0.31 2.38
N THR A 197 15.65 -0.79 1.72
CA THR A 197 15.40 -2.15 2.20
C THR A 197 16.69 -2.96 2.08
N ALA A 198 17.05 -3.67 3.14
CA ALA A 198 18.12 -4.67 3.16
C ALA A 198 17.50 -6.05 2.91
N ILE A 199 18.08 -6.83 2.01
CA ILE A 199 17.64 -8.18 1.65
C ILE A 199 18.78 -9.15 1.92
N PHE A 200 18.45 -10.28 2.56
CA PHE A 200 19.32 -11.43 2.73
C PHE A 200 18.76 -12.59 1.90
N VAL A 201 19.58 -13.11 0.98
CA VAL A 201 19.18 -14.20 0.08
C VAL A 201 19.59 -15.54 0.68
N ALA A 202 18.63 -16.44 0.84
CA ALA A 202 18.84 -17.81 1.30
C ALA A 202 18.25 -18.83 0.31
N PRO A 203 18.65 -20.12 0.38
CA PRO A 203 18.11 -21.17 -0.49
C PRO A 203 16.57 -21.29 -0.42
N GLU A 204 16.02 -21.18 0.78
CA GLU A 204 14.58 -21.27 1.05
C GLU A 204 13.78 -20.02 0.66
N GLY A 205 14.43 -18.86 0.49
CA GLY A 205 13.76 -17.61 0.16
C GLY A 205 14.55 -16.36 0.50
N LEU A 206 13.87 -15.21 0.47
CA LEU A 206 14.42 -13.88 0.71
C LEU A 206 13.95 -13.36 2.06
N TYR A 207 14.88 -12.97 2.92
CA TYR A 207 14.59 -12.24 4.14
C TYR A 207 14.82 -10.76 3.88
N PHE A 208 13.95 -9.89 4.39
CA PHE A 208 14.08 -8.45 4.18
C PHE A 208 13.80 -7.68 5.46
N ALA A 209 14.42 -6.51 5.57
CA ALA A 209 14.13 -5.55 6.62
C ALA A 209 14.39 -4.11 6.17
N ARG A 210 13.67 -3.18 6.77
CA ARG A 210 13.76 -1.73 6.59
C ARG A 210 14.18 -1.08 7.89
N GLU A 211 14.37 0.24 7.86
CA GLU A 211 14.58 1.04 9.07
C GLU A 211 13.53 0.68 10.14
N GLY A 212 14.02 0.25 11.32
CA GLY A 212 13.19 -0.23 12.44
C GLY A 212 12.69 -1.67 12.34
N GLY A 213 13.14 -2.45 11.36
CA GLY A 213 12.83 -3.87 11.17
C GLY A 213 13.98 -4.80 11.56
N GLN A 214 13.67 -6.09 11.74
CA GLN A 214 14.64 -7.11 12.13
C GLN A 214 14.90 -8.13 11.02
N LEU A 215 16.18 -8.35 10.69
CA LEU A 215 16.61 -9.44 9.83
C LEU A 215 16.74 -10.73 10.65
N THR A 216 16.05 -11.77 10.20
CA THR A 216 16.02 -13.09 10.81
C THR A 216 16.64 -14.14 9.89
N PRO A 217 17.97 -14.08 9.63
CA PRO A 217 18.59 -15.02 8.71
C PRO A 217 18.50 -16.46 9.25
N PRO A 218 18.44 -17.44 8.35
CA PRO A 218 18.18 -18.84 8.64
C PRO A 218 19.39 -19.59 9.22
N THR A 219 20.60 -19.08 8.96
CA THR A 219 21.86 -19.69 9.39
C THR A 219 22.57 -18.80 10.41
N ARG A 220 23.03 -19.40 11.51
CA ARG A 220 23.81 -18.71 12.55
C ARG A 220 25.25 -18.55 12.05
N GLY A 221 25.51 -17.48 11.32
CA GLY A 221 26.86 -17.06 10.91
C GLY A 221 27.41 -15.97 11.83
N ALA A 222 28.73 -15.76 11.79
CA ALA A 222 29.30 -14.55 12.38
C ALA A 222 28.64 -13.32 11.71
N PRO A 223 28.34 -12.24 12.43
CA PRO A 223 27.64 -11.08 11.86
C PRO A 223 28.33 -10.53 10.60
N GLN A 224 29.66 -10.67 10.52
CA GLN A 224 30.48 -10.31 9.36
C GLN A 224 30.17 -11.16 8.11
N GLU A 225 29.92 -12.47 8.27
CA GLU A 225 29.56 -13.37 7.17
C GLU A 225 28.13 -13.10 6.67
N LEU A 226 27.23 -12.74 7.58
CA LEU A 226 25.84 -12.36 7.26
C LEU A 226 25.78 -11.04 6.50
N VAL A 227 26.60 -10.07 6.91
CA VAL A 227 26.75 -8.78 6.23
C VAL A 227 27.24 -8.95 4.80
N HIS A 228 28.20 -9.85 4.58
CA HIS A 228 28.66 -10.21 3.23
C HIS A 228 27.60 -10.89 2.36
N ARG A 229 26.37 -11.11 2.83
CA ARG A 229 25.26 -11.66 2.02
C ARG A 229 24.08 -10.69 1.92
N LEU A 230 24.21 -9.47 2.45
CA LEU A 230 23.18 -8.43 2.33
C LEU A 230 23.23 -7.74 0.97
N VAL A 231 22.04 -7.43 0.46
CA VAL A 231 21.82 -6.69 -0.79
C VAL A 231 20.91 -5.50 -0.49
N SER A 232 21.30 -4.30 -0.90
CA SER A 232 20.43 -3.12 -0.86
C SER A 232 19.49 -3.10 -2.05
N LEU A 233 18.19 -2.96 -1.80
CA LEU A 233 17.21 -2.79 -2.88
C LEU A 233 17.20 -1.36 -3.45
N HIS A 234 17.77 -0.40 -2.71
CA HIS A 234 17.77 1.02 -3.05
C HIS A 234 19.16 1.47 -3.58
N ASP A 235 19.23 2.63 -4.23
CA ASP A 235 20.45 3.15 -4.87
C ASP A 235 21.39 3.94 -3.95
N GLY A 236 21.24 3.78 -2.64
CA GLY A 236 22.05 4.48 -1.64
C GLY A 236 22.90 3.55 -0.77
N PRO A 237 23.82 4.12 0.02
CA PRO A 237 24.83 3.33 0.72
C PRO A 237 24.22 2.51 1.86
N LEU A 238 24.62 1.24 1.94
CA LEU A 238 24.40 0.37 3.10
C LEU A 238 25.57 0.54 4.06
N ARG A 239 25.33 1.05 5.26
CA ARG A 239 26.38 1.22 6.29
C ARG A 239 26.19 0.18 7.39
N VAL A 240 27.19 -0.68 7.57
CA VAL A 240 27.16 -1.71 8.61
C VAL A 240 27.94 -1.21 9.81
N VAL A 241 27.35 -1.36 10.98
CA VAL A 241 27.89 -0.85 12.24
C VAL A 241 27.76 -1.92 13.32
N HIS A 242 28.80 -2.05 14.14
CA HIS A 242 28.88 -3.05 15.21
C HIS A 242 28.75 -2.44 16.61
N ASP A 243 29.09 -1.15 16.77
CA ASP A 243 29.22 -0.48 18.07
C ASP A 243 28.24 0.70 18.23
N PRO A 244 27.60 0.90 19.40
CA PRO A 244 26.59 1.93 19.62
C PRO A 244 27.07 3.38 19.34
N ASP A 245 28.31 3.73 19.67
CA ASP A 245 28.83 5.09 19.46
C ASP A 245 29.02 5.38 17.98
N THR A 246 29.49 4.36 17.25
CA THR A 246 29.60 4.42 15.79
C THR A 246 28.22 4.40 15.10
N LEU A 247 27.20 3.79 15.73
CA LEU A 247 25.81 3.77 15.24
C LEU A 247 25.23 5.18 15.32
N LEU A 248 25.37 5.84 16.46
CA LEU A 248 24.95 7.24 16.65
C LEU A 248 25.62 8.16 15.62
N ARG A 249 26.92 8.00 15.40
CA ARG A 249 27.66 8.79 14.39
C ARG A 249 27.17 8.50 12.97
N ALA A 250 26.90 7.24 12.63
CA ALA A 250 26.39 6.86 11.32
C ALA A 250 24.97 7.40 11.07
N LEU A 251 24.11 7.38 12.09
CA LEU A 251 22.75 7.92 12.05
C LEU A 251 22.74 9.45 12.01
N ALA A 252 23.64 10.11 12.75
CA ALA A 252 23.74 11.58 12.76
C ALA A 252 24.32 12.15 11.45
N THR A 253 25.21 11.40 10.78
CA THR A 253 25.85 11.82 9.52
C THR A 253 25.09 11.36 8.27
N ARG A 254 23.90 10.77 8.43
CA ARG A 254 23.09 10.31 7.29
C ARG A 254 22.53 11.52 6.51
N SER A 255 22.83 11.60 5.22
CA SER A 255 22.09 12.46 4.30
C SER A 255 20.73 11.82 3.99
N ALA A 256 19.69 12.65 3.92
CA ALA A 256 18.29 12.24 4.00
C ALA A 256 17.88 11.06 3.09
N ARG A 257 17.12 10.11 3.68
CA ARG A 257 16.21 9.12 3.06
C ARG A 257 16.79 8.02 2.16
N GLN A 258 18.09 7.99 1.90
CA GLN A 258 18.68 6.96 1.01
C GLN A 258 19.85 6.19 1.63
N CYS A 259 20.22 6.42 2.89
CA CYS A 259 21.28 5.66 3.56
C CYS A 259 20.65 4.71 4.60
N LEU A 260 20.83 3.40 4.41
CA LEU A 260 20.32 2.39 5.34
C LEU A 260 21.46 1.94 6.26
N VAL A 261 21.24 2.01 7.57
CA VAL A 261 22.22 1.59 8.57
C VAL A 261 21.81 0.24 9.14
N VAL A 262 22.72 -0.73 9.12
CA VAL A 262 22.52 -2.08 9.66
C VAL A 262 23.38 -2.23 10.91
N TYR A 263 22.73 -2.43 12.05
CA TYR A 263 23.38 -2.70 13.32
C TYR A 263 23.50 -4.21 13.55
N THR A 264 24.70 -4.64 13.91
CA THR A 264 25.09 -6.06 14.03
C THR A 264 25.63 -6.43 15.41
N GLY A 265 25.64 -5.48 16.34
CA GLY A 265 25.97 -5.73 17.75
C GLY A 265 24.77 -6.28 18.53
N GLU A 266 24.92 -6.42 19.85
CA GLU A 266 23.88 -6.98 20.72
C GLU A 266 22.73 -5.98 20.90
N LEU A 267 21.49 -6.44 20.67
CA LEU A 267 20.30 -5.57 20.72
C LEU A 267 20.06 -4.95 22.11
N SER A 268 20.51 -5.59 23.18
CA SER A 268 20.43 -5.07 24.56
C SER A 268 21.32 -3.85 24.82
N THR A 269 22.23 -3.52 23.90
CA THR A 269 23.17 -2.39 24.05
C THR A 269 22.66 -1.09 23.42
N ILE A 270 21.55 -1.14 22.68
CA ILE A 270 20.92 0.00 22.03
C ILE A 270 19.47 0.13 22.51
N ASP A 271 18.97 1.36 22.58
CA ASP A 271 17.58 1.62 22.96
C ASP A 271 16.61 1.44 21.76
N ASP A 272 15.32 1.41 22.07
CA ASP A 272 14.27 1.22 21.07
C ASP A 272 14.21 2.34 20.02
N GLU A 273 14.69 3.55 20.36
CA GLU A 273 14.70 4.70 19.46
C GLU A 273 15.81 4.57 18.41
N LEU A 274 16.99 4.09 18.81
CA LEU A 274 18.10 3.76 17.92
C LEU A 274 17.79 2.52 17.09
N ALA A 275 17.17 1.51 17.69
CA ALA A 275 16.69 0.33 16.99
C ALA A 275 15.66 0.71 15.91
N ALA A 276 14.76 1.66 16.19
CA ALA A 276 13.79 2.15 15.22
C ALA A 276 14.41 2.90 14.03
N CYS A 277 15.67 3.36 14.16
CA CYS A 277 16.38 4.12 13.13
C CYS A 277 17.39 3.27 12.33
N CYS A 278 17.52 1.97 12.61
CA CYS A 278 18.42 1.05 11.91
C CYS A 278 17.77 -0.31 11.65
N VAL A 279 18.43 -1.17 10.87
CA VAL A 279 18.06 -2.58 10.70
C VAL A 279 18.87 -3.39 11.70
N THR A 280 18.24 -4.28 12.47
CA THR A 280 18.92 -5.13 13.47
C THR A 280 18.81 -6.61 13.12
N PHE A 281 19.62 -7.48 13.74
CA PHE A 281 19.53 -8.93 13.58
C PHE A 281 18.83 -9.56 14.79
N ALA A 282 17.84 -10.43 14.57
CA ALA A 282 17.22 -11.17 15.66
C ALA A 282 17.97 -12.50 15.91
N SER A 283 18.39 -12.75 17.16
CA SER A 283 18.92 -14.05 17.57
C SER A 283 17.75 -15.00 17.83
N ARG A 284 17.67 -16.10 17.06
CA ARG A 284 16.61 -17.11 17.20
C ARG A 284 16.84 -17.94 18.47
N GLU A 285 16.48 -17.42 19.63
CA GLU A 285 16.02 -18.28 20.73
C GLU A 285 14.57 -18.65 20.43
N HIS A 286 14.34 -19.94 20.20
CA HIS A 286 13.03 -20.47 19.83
C HIS A 286 12.60 -21.49 20.87
N PRO A 287 11.29 -21.53 21.16
CA PRO A 287 10.55 -22.73 20.84
C PRO A 287 9.65 -22.44 19.64
N ASP A 288 9.92 -23.22 18.59
CA ASP A 288 9.08 -23.61 17.44
C ASP A 288 8.36 -22.59 16.53
N THR A 289 8.78 -22.62 15.27
CA THR A 289 8.14 -22.08 14.05
C THR A 289 7.46 -23.30 13.39
N PRO A 290 6.32 -23.20 12.68
CA PRO A 290 5.65 -22.01 12.17
C PRO A 290 4.11 -22.05 12.43
N ALA A 291 3.62 -21.30 13.43
CA ALA A 291 2.20 -21.02 13.60
C ALA A 291 1.80 -19.61 13.09
N ALA A 292 2.77 -18.69 12.97
CA ALA A 292 2.53 -17.27 12.66
C ALA A 292 2.16 -16.96 11.20
N VAL A 293 2.28 -17.93 10.27
CA VAL A 293 1.78 -17.80 8.89
C VAL A 293 0.52 -18.65 8.65
N ARG A 294 0.07 -19.43 9.65
CA ARG A 294 -1.23 -20.15 9.64
C ARG A 294 -2.33 -19.46 10.47
N ALA A 295 -2.00 -18.40 11.20
CA ALA A 295 -2.97 -17.55 11.90
C ALA A 295 -3.76 -16.59 10.97
N VAL A 296 -3.73 -16.81 9.65
CA VAL A 296 -4.65 -16.14 8.73
C VAL A 296 -5.98 -16.90 8.59
N ASN A 297 -6.13 -18.15 9.08
CA ASN A 297 -7.39 -18.90 8.87
C ASN A 297 -7.75 -19.97 9.93
N THR A 298 -7.46 -19.74 11.21
CA THR A 298 -8.17 -20.46 12.29
C THR A 298 -8.56 -19.47 13.37
N GLY A 299 -9.84 -19.47 13.74
CA GLY A 299 -10.44 -18.49 14.63
C GLY A 299 -9.74 -18.46 15.97
N CYS A 300 -8.89 -17.45 16.18
CA CYS A 300 -8.80 -16.84 17.49
C CYS A 300 -10.08 -16.02 17.61
N GLU A 301 -11.10 -16.58 18.26
CA GLU A 301 -12.25 -15.78 18.70
C GLU A 301 -11.66 -14.59 19.47
N SER A 302 -11.75 -13.41 18.88
CA SER A 302 -11.40 -12.19 19.60
C SER A 302 -12.48 -12.07 20.66
N ASP A 303 -12.10 -12.14 21.92
CA ASP A 303 -13.07 -12.01 23.01
C ASP A 303 -13.89 -10.72 22.87
N VAL A 304 -13.26 -9.65 22.38
CA VAL A 304 -13.92 -8.36 22.14
C VAL A 304 -14.14 -8.12 20.65
N VAL A 305 -15.40 -7.99 20.26
CA VAL A 305 -15.81 -7.71 18.87
C VAL A 305 -16.53 -6.38 18.79
N VAL A 306 -16.07 -5.52 17.89
CA VAL A 306 -16.78 -4.30 17.50
C VAL A 306 -17.76 -4.64 16.38
N GLU A 307 -19.04 -4.40 16.63
CA GLU A 307 -20.13 -4.61 15.68
C GLU A 307 -20.59 -3.27 15.08
N LEU A 308 -20.15 -2.98 13.87
CA LEU A 308 -20.49 -1.77 13.10
C LEU A 308 -21.51 -2.05 11.98
N LEU A 309 -21.68 -3.29 11.55
CA LEU A 309 -22.59 -3.70 10.48
C LEU A 309 -24.05 -3.77 10.95
N ARG A 310 -24.51 -2.73 11.63
CA ARG A 310 -25.83 -2.62 12.27
C ARG A 310 -26.21 -1.15 12.49
N ALA A 311 -27.47 -0.91 12.81
CA ALA A 311 -28.00 0.46 13.00
C ALA A 311 -27.37 1.21 14.18
N GLU A 312 -27.30 0.57 15.35
CA GLU A 312 -26.61 1.11 16.52
C GLU A 312 -25.31 0.33 16.74
N PRO A 313 -24.12 0.97 16.61
CA PRO A 313 -22.85 0.29 16.78
C PRO A 313 -22.65 -0.14 18.23
N THR A 314 -22.14 -1.35 18.43
CA THR A 314 -21.95 -1.94 19.76
C THR A 314 -20.62 -2.66 19.88
N VAL A 315 -20.12 -2.82 21.10
CA VAL A 315 -18.95 -3.65 21.39
C VAL A 315 -19.41 -4.79 22.29
N THR A 316 -19.15 -6.03 21.88
CA THR A 316 -19.43 -7.25 22.63
C THR A 316 -18.15 -7.76 23.29
N GLY A 317 -18.29 -8.55 24.37
CA GLY A 317 -17.15 -9.12 25.08
C GLY A 317 -16.40 -8.18 26.03
N LEU A 318 -17.00 -7.04 26.37
CA LEU A 318 -16.44 -6.12 27.35
C LEU A 318 -16.39 -6.78 28.74
N HIS A 319 -15.30 -6.52 29.48
CA HIS A 319 -15.15 -6.92 30.87
C HIS A 319 -16.12 -6.16 31.78
N GLU A 320 -16.29 -4.86 31.53
CA GLU A 320 -17.31 -4.04 32.18
C GLU A 320 -17.99 -3.11 31.14
N PRO A 321 -19.30 -2.81 31.31
CA PRO A 321 -19.99 -1.93 30.38
C PRO A 321 -19.39 -0.51 30.40
N TYR A 322 -19.41 0.17 29.25
CA TYR A 322 -19.02 1.58 29.23
C TYR A 322 -19.94 2.44 30.10
N LEU A 323 -19.35 3.44 30.76
CA LEU A 323 -20.09 4.48 31.47
C LEU A 323 -21.10 5.15 30.54
N ALA A 324 -22.38 5.23 30.95
CA ALA A 324 -23.47 5.74 30.11
C ALA A 324 -23.18 7.12 29.51
N THR A 325 -22.54 8.02 30.28
CA THR A 325 -22.17 9.38 29.83
C THR A 325 -21.06 9.41 28.77
N LEU A 326 -20.22 8.38 28.71
CA LEU A 326 -19.10 8.27 27.77
C LEU A 326 -19.30 7.17 26.72
N ARG A 327 -20.39 6.40 26.82
CA ARG A 327 -20.63 5.17 26.03
C ARG A 327 -20.38 5.39 24.55
N ARG A 328 -21.00 6.41 23.97
CA ARG A 328 -20.85 6.72 22.54
C ARG A 328 -19.39 6.95 22.14
N ARG A 329 -18.66 7.80 22.88
CA ARG A 329 -17.24 8.10 22.60
C ARG A 329 -16.35 6.87 22.79
N CYS A 330 -16.67 6.03 23.77
CA CYS A 330 -15.92 4.80 24.03
C CYS A 330 -16.13 3.77 22.93
N VAL A 331 -17.38 3.58 22.46
CA VAL A 331 -17.68 2.71 21.31
C VAL A 331 -16.97 3.23 20.06
N GLU A 332 -17.04 4.53 19.79
CA GLU A 332 -16.40 5.15 18.63
C GLU A 332 -14.87 5.02 18.66
N MET A 333 -14.23 5.28 19.81
CA MET A 333 -12.79 5.10 19.98
C MET A 333 -12.37 3.64 19.83
N THR A 334 -13.15 2.71 20.38
CA THR A 334 -12.85 1.28 20.28
C THR A 334 -13.00 0.79 18.85
N ALA A 335 -14.04 1.25 18.14
CA ALA A 335 -14.24 0.98 16.72
C ALA A 335 -13.09 1.51 15.85
N TYR A 336 -12.66 2.74 16.12
CA TYR A 336 -11.54 3.34 15.41
C TYR A 336 -10.27 2.52 15.58
N LEU A 337 -9.94 2.15 16.81
CA LEU A 337 -8.76 1.36 17.14
C LEU A 337 -8.84 -0.05 16.54
N ALA A 338 -10.02 -0.69 16.54
CA ALA A 338 -10.21 -2.01 15.94
C ALA A 338 -9.94 -2.01 14.43
N LEU A 339 -10.45 -1.00 13.70
CA LEU A 339 -10.24 -0.87 12.25
C LEU A 339 -8.82 -0.42 11.88
N HIS A 340 -8.09 0.21 12.79
CA HIS A 340 -6.73 0.70 12.58
C HIS A 340 -5.68 -0.08 13.36
N ARG A 341 -5.97 -1.32 13.77
CA ARG A 341 -5.07 -2.13 14.61
C ARG A 341 -3.69 -2.39 14.00
N HIS A 342 -3.60 -2.33 12.66
CA HIS A 342 -2.36 -2.54 11.91
C HIS A 342 -1.62 -1.22 11.61
N GLU A 343 -2.17 -0.08 12.01
CA GLU A 343 -1.62 1.25 11.76
C GLU A 343 -1.25 1.95 13.08
N PRO A 344 -0.23 2.84 13.07
CA PRO A 344 0.04 3.68 14.23
C PRO A 344 -1.08 4.70 14.42
N VAL A 345 -1.73 4.66 15.59
CA VAL A 345 -2.78 5.63 15.98
C VAL A 345 -2.22 6.59 17.03
N THR A 346 -2.11 7.87 16.68
CA THR A 346 -1.66 8.93 17.60
C THR A 346 -2.82 9.51 18.42
N GLY A 347 -2.51 10.08 19.58
CA GLY A 347 -3.49 10.83 20.37
C GLY A 347 -4.13 12.00 19.59
N GLU A 348 -3.36 12.66 18.74
CA GLU A 348 -3.87 13.74 17.88
C GLU A 348 -4.89 13.24 16.86
N ARG A 349 -4.62 12.09 16.20
CA ARG A 349 -5.55 11.43 15.27
C ARG A 349 -6.87 11.08 15.97
N LEU A 350 -6.82 10.58 17.21
CA LEU A 350 -8.03 10.30 18.00
C LEU A 350 -8.81 11.57 18.37
N ARG A 351 -8.12 12.65 18.72
CA ARG A 351 -8.77 13.92 19.09
C ARG A 351 -9.49 14.60 17.92
N THR A 352 -8.85 14.56 16.74
CA THR A 352 -9.27 15.26 15.52
C THR A 352 -10.18 14.45 14.61
N ARG A 353 -10.26 13.12 14.77
CA ARG A 353 -11.14 12.27 13.95
C ARG A 353 -12.26 11.58 14.72
N VAL A 354 -12.00 11.18 15.97
CA VAL A 354 -12.90 10.31 16.74
C VAL A 354 -13.62 11.08 17.83
N LEU A 355 -12.91 11.93 18.56
CA LEU A 355 -13.47 12.62 19.72
C LEU A 355 -13.96 14.05 19.41
N VAL A 356 -14.00 14.42 18.11
CA VAL A 356 -14.46 15.73 17.66
C VAL A 356 -15.88 15.98 18.12
N HIS A 357 -16.13 17.20 18.58
CA HIS A 357 -17.47 17.64 18.92
C HIS A 357 -17.71 19.02 18.36
N ALA A 358 -18.73 19.15 17.48
CA ALA A 358 -19.14 20.42 16.89
C ALA A 358 -17.97 21.17 16.20
N ASP A 359 -17.21 20.44 15.37
CA ASP A 359 -16.06 20.95 14.61
C ASP A 359 -14.90 21.49 15.47
N VAL A 360 -14.90 21.17 16.77
CA VAL A 360 -13.81 21.50 17.70
C VAL A 360 -13.10 20.22 18.13
N ASP A 361 -11.77 20.24 18.03
CA ASP A 361 -10.91 19.17 18.50
C ASP A 361 -11.12 18.89 19.99
N ALA A 362 -11.16 17.61 20.35
CA ALA A 362 -11.23 17.24 21.75
C ALA A 362 -10.01 17.76 22.53
N THR A 363 -10.19 18.10 23.81
CA THR A 363 -9.04 18.41 24.69
C THR A 363 -8.25 17.15 25.05
N GLN A 364 -6.98 17.31 25.43
CA GLN A 364 -6.16 16.21 25.94
C GLN A 364 -6.79 15.50 27.15
N ARG A 365 -7.49 16.26 28.01
CA ARG A 365 -8.23 15.72 29.16
C ARG A 365 -9.39 14.81 28.71
N THR A 366 -10.13 15.22 27.68
CA THR A 366 -11.22 14.40 27.12
C THR A 366 -10.68 13.09 26.55
N LEU A 367 -9.55 13.15 25.82
CA LEU A 367 -8.87 11.96 25.31
C LEU A 367 -8.46 11.02 26.44
N ALA A 368 -7.74 11.53 27.44
CA ALA A 368 -7.26 10.72 28.57
C ALA A 368 -8.41 10.07 29.36
N ASN A 369 -9.49 10.82 29.61
CA ASN A 369 -10.69 10.29 30.28
C ASN A 369 -11.37 9.18 29.47
N THR A 370 -11.48 9.37 28.15
CA THR A 370 -12.10 8.36 27.28
C THR A 370 -11.22 7.12 27.16
N ALA A 371 -9.91 7.30 26.94
CA ALA A 371 -8.95 6.20 26.87
C ALA A 371 -8.90 5.39 28.18
N SER A 372 -8.96 6.06 29.33
CA SER A 372 -9.03 5.40 30.63
C SER A 372 -10.31 4.58 30.79
N ALA A 373 -11.46 5.14 30.40
CA ALA A 373 -12.73 4.41 30.41
C ALA A 373 -12.71 3.19 29.46
N VAL A 374 -12.19 3.36 28.25
CA VAL A 374 -12.04 2.26 27.27
C VAL A 374 -11.13 1.17 27.82
N ARG A 375 -9.97 1.52 28.40
CA ARG A 375 -9.03 0.55 28.97
C ARG A 375 -9.66 -0.29 30.07
N ARG A 376 -10.44 0.31 30.96
CA ARG A 376 -11.13 -0.44 32.03
C ARG A 376 -12.21 -1.36 31.48
N SER A 377 -13.03 -0.89 30.54
CA SER A 377 -14.08 -1.69 29.90
C SER A 377 -13.57 -2.84 29.05
N LEU A 378 -12.45 -2.66 28.36
CA LEU A 378 -11.81 -3.75 27.59
C LEU A 378 -11.11 -4.78 28.48
N GLY A 379 -10.64 -4.35 29.65
CA GLY A 379 -9.92 -5.22 30.59
C GLY A 379 -8.55 -5.68 30.09
N SER A 380 -8.10 -6.80 30.62
CA SER A 380 -6.81 -7.43 30.33
C SER A 380 -6.97 -8.92 30.08
N ASP A 381 -6.11 -9.49 29.25
CA ASP A 381 -5.96 -10.93 29.03
C ASP A 381 -4.53 -11.39 29.39
N ASP A 382 -4.14 -12.59 28.97
CA ASP A 382 -2.82 -13.17 29.24
C ASP A 382 -1.66 -12.36 28.63
N LEU A 383 -1.93 -11.49 27.66
CA LEU A 383 -0.96 -10.56 27.04
C LEU A 383 -0.96 -9.18 27.72
N GLY A 384 -1.80 -8.98 28.74
CA GLY A 384 -1.92 -7.74 29.50
C GLY A 384 -3.14 -6.89 29.08
N PRO A 385 -3.11 -5.56 29.32
CA PRO A 385 -4.27 -4.71 29.05
C PRO A 385 -4.54 -4.59 27.55
N ARG A 386 -5.77 -4.91 27.10
CA ARG A 386 -6.16 -4.90 25.68
C ARG A 386 -6.00 -3.55 25.00
N LEU A 387 -6.07 -2.47 25.78
CA LEU A 387 -5.60 -1.15 25.40
C LEU A 387 -4.38 -0.79 26.24
N HIS A 388 -3.20 -0.82 25.64
CA HIS A 388 -1.96 -0.55 26.35
C HIS A 388 -1.88 0.90 26.84
N PRO A 389 -1.05 1.18 27.86
CA PRO A 389 -0.60 2.53 28.15
C PRO A 389 -0.04 3.20 26.88
N VAL A 390 -0.18 4.52 26.81
CA VAL A 390 0.33 5.29 25.67
C VAL A 390 1.85 5.10 25.61
N THR A 391 2.38 4.77 24.44
CA THR A 391 3.82 4.61 24.24
C THR A 391 4.56 5.92 24.46
N SER A 392 5.88 5.87 24.65
CA SER A 392 6.73 7.09 24.68
C SER A 392 6.53 7.98 23.45
N SER A 393 6.26 7.37 22.30
CA SER A 393 5.94 8.03 21.03
C SER A 393 4.49 8.54 20.89
N GLY A 394 3.66 8.41 21.93
CA GLY A 394 2.29 8.93 21.91
C GLY A 394 1.27 8.07 21.16
N LEU A 395 1.60 6.78 20.92
CA LEU A 395 0.78 5.85 20.18
C LEU A 395 -0.16 5.05 21.08
N TYR A 396 -1.32 4.72 20.53
CA TYR A 396 -2.33 3.86 21.12
C TYR A 396 -2.27 2.51 20.43
N VAL A 397 -1.97 1.46 21.20
CA VAL A 397 -1.82 0.09 20.71
C VAL A 397 -2.87 -0.79 21.37
N THR A 398 -3.49 -1.66 20.58
CA THR A 398 -4.52 -2.60 21.03
C THR A 398 -4.25 -4.00 20.55
N HIS A 399 -4.63 -5.01 21.35
CA HIS A 399 -4.64 -6.41 20.96
C HIS A 399 -5.95 -7.09 21.38
N GLY A 400 -6.27 -8.22 20.77
CA GLY A 400 -7.49 -8.98 21.07
C GLY A 400 -8.80 -8.29 20.67
N LEU A 401 -8.73 -7.21 19.87
CA LEU A 401 -9.88 -6.52 19.29
C LEU A 401 -10.07 -6.94 17.82
N SER A 402 -11.31 -7.19 17.44
CA SER A 402 -11.72 -7.35 16.04
C SER A 402 -12.92 -6.49 15.69
N SER A 403 -13.19 -6.38 14.38
CA SER A 403 -14.39 -5.75 13.86
C SER A 403 -15.10 -6.69 12.89
N ASP A 404 -16.43 -6.69 12.95
CA ASP A 404 -17.29 -7.34 11.96
C ASP A 404 -17.06 -6.82 10.53
N VAL A 405 -16.72 -5.55 10.34
CA VAL A 405 -16.33 -4.95 9.05
C VAL A 405 -15.04 -5.57 8.52
N GLU A 406 -14.03 -5.76 9.37
CA GLU A 406 -12.78 -6.42 8.97
C GLU A 406 -13.04 -7.89 8.61
N ARG A 407 -13.85 -8.58 9.41
CA ARG A 407 -14.26 -9.97 9.14
C ARG A 407 -15.04 -10.10 7.84
N PHE A 408 -15.98 -9.20 7.59
CA PHE A 408 -16.74 -9.10 6.35
C PHE A 408 -15.81 -8.91 5.15
N THR A 409 -14.91 -7.93 5.23
CA THR A 409 -13.95 -7.62 4.16
C THR A 409 -13.03 -8.81 3.88
N ALA A 410 -12.55 -9.50 4.92
CA ALA A 410 -11.74 -10.70 4.78
C ALA A 410 -12.51 -11.85 4.10
N LEU A 411 -13.76 -12.09 4.48
CA LEU A 411 -14.62 -13.10 3.86
C LEU A 411 -14.88 -12.81 2.38
N VAL A 412 -15.20 -11.56 2.04
CA VAL A 412 -15.44 -11.13 0.65
C VAL A 412 -14.15 -11.22 -0.18
N ALA A 413 -13.03 -10.75 0.35
CA ALA A 413 -11.73 -10.85 -0.32
C ALA A 413 -11.35 -12.31 -0.60
N ARG A 414 -11.63 -13.21 0.36
CA ARG A 414 -11.42 -14.65 0.17
C ARG A 414 -12.38 -15.26 -0.84
N ALA A 415 -13.66 -14.87 -0.81
CA ALA A 415 -14.67 -15.34 -1.76
C ALA A 415 -14.29 -15.01 -3.21
N ARG A 416 -13.70 -13.83 -3.46
CA ARG A 416 -13.23 -13.40 -4.80
C ARG A 416 -12.11 -14.26 -5.39
N GLN A 417 -11.40 -15.04 -4.57
CA GLN A 417 -10.30 -15.90 -5.00
C GLN A 417 -10.76 -17.34 -5.30
N LEU A 418 -12.01 -17.67 -5.02
CA LEU A 418 -12.55 -19.01 -5.17
C LEU A 418 -13.51 -19.10 -6.36
N ASP A 419 -13.83 -20.32 -6.76
CA ASP A 419 -14.88 -20.58 -7.74
C ASP A 419 -16.25 -20.10 -7.23
N ILE A 420 -17.16 -19.81 -8.16
CA ILE A 420 -18.46 -19.17 -7.90
C ILE A 420 -19.22 -19.84 -6.73
N ARG A 421 -19.23 -21.18 -6.66
CA ARG A 421 -19.96 -21.93 -5.63
C ARG A 421 -19.35 -21.77 -4.24
N ASP A 422 -18.04 -21.95 -4.11
CA ASP A 422 -17.34 -21.83 -2.82
C ASP A 422 -17.25 -20.35 -2.39
N GLY A 423 -17.12 -19.45 -3.36
CA GLY A 423 -17.22 -18.01 -3.18
C GLY A 423 -18.59 -17.59 -2.67
N ALA A 424 -19.69 -18.12 -3.23
CA ALA A 424 -21.05 -17.83 -2.79
C ALA A 424 -21.29 -18.24 -1.32
N ALA A 425 -20.76 -19.39 -0.88
CA ALA A 425 -20.87 -19.82 0.52
C ALA A 425 -20.16 -18.85 1.48
N LEU A 426 -18.97 -18.36 1.12
CA LEU A 426 -18.26 -17.35 1.92
C LEU A 426 -18.94 -15.97 1.87
N ALA A 427 -19.46 -15.57 0.70
CA ALA A 427 -20.22 -14.33 0.54
C ALA A 427 -21.52 -14.36 1.36
N GLN A 428 -22.22 -15.49 1.42
CA GLN A 428 -23.38 -15.69 2.29
C GLN A 428 -22.99 -15.49 3.77
N ARG A 429 -21.89 -16.11 4.22
CA ARG A 429 -21.38 -15.92 5.59
C ARG A 429 -21.02 -14.47 5.88
N ALA A 430 -20.52 -13.73 4.89
CA ALA A 430 -20.25 -12.30 5.03
C ALA A 430 -21.55 -11.51 5.19
N LEU A 431 -22.55 -11.75 4.34
CA LEU A 431 -23.85 -11.06 4.40
C LEU A 431 -24.58 -11.29 5.73
N VAL A 432 -24.44 -12.45 6.37
CA VAL A 432 -24.99 -12.72 7.71
C VAL A 432 -24.45 -11.76 8.78
N LEU A 433 -23.26 -11.18 8.60
CA LEU A 433 -22.71 -10.21 9.54
C LEU A 433 -23.47 -8.87 9.52
N ILE A 434 -24.22 -8.59 8.44
CA ILE A 434 -25.04 -7.39 8.32
C ILE A 434 -26.34 -7.61 9.10
N LYS A 435 -26.47 -6.92 10.24
CA LYS A 435 -27.63 -7.05 11.15
C LYS A 435 -28.64 -5.90 11.00
N GLY A 436 -28.38 -4.94 10.11
CA GLY A 436 -29.24 -3.80 9.86
C GLY A 436 -28.55 -2.74 9.01
N GLU A 437 -29.26 -1.64 8.75
CA GLU A 437 -28.69 -0.50 8.02
C GLU A 437 -27.49 0.07 8.76
N VAL A 438 -26.34 0.11 8.08
CA VAL A 438 -25.04 0.38 8.71
C VAL A 438 -25.02 1.78 9.30
N LEU A 439 -24.79 1.89 10.61
CA LEU A 439 -24.70 3.15 11.36
C LEU A 439 -25.93 4.08 11.26
N ALA A 440 -27.10 3.58 10.84
CA ALA A 440 -28.29 4.40 10.63
C ALA A 440 -28.77 5.16 11.88
N SER A 441 -28.52 4.60 13.08
CA SER A 441 -28.88 5.25 14.36
C SER A 441 -27.74 6.09 14.96
N ALA A 442 -26.56 6.09 14.35
CA ALA A 442 -25.42 6.90 14.78
C ALA A 442 -25.56 8.35 14.28
N LEU A 443 -26.48 9.11 14.89
CA LEU A 443 -26.82 10.49 14.48
C LEU A 443 -25.64 11.48 14.49
N ARG A 444 -24.56 11.16 15.21
CA ARG A 444 -23.33 11.96 15.31
C ARG A 444 -22.15 11.03 15.61
N GLY A 445 -20.94 11.43 15.23
CA GLY A 445 -19.73 10.60 15.37
C GLY A 445 -19.66 9.56 14.25
N PHE A 446 -18.53 8.87 14.13
CA PHE A 446 -18.20 7.96 13.03
C PHE A 446 -18.07 8.64 11.66
N GLU A 447 -17.92 9.96 11.61
CA GLU A 447 -17.71 10.69 10.34
C GLU A 447 -16.44 10.23 9.63
N TRP A 448 -15.43 9.82 10.39
CA TRP A 448 -14.22 9.20 9.87
C TRP A 448 -14.50 7.91 9.08
N PHE A 449 -15.56 7.16 9.40
CA PHE A 449 -15.93 5.95 8.68
C PHE A 449 -16.31 6.25 7.22
N LEU A 450 -17.00 7.37 7.01
CA LEU A 450 -17.29 7.91 5.68
C LEU A 450 -16.06 8.56 5.06
N ALA A 451 -15.36 9.44 5.80
CA ALA A 451 -14.24 10.23 5.29
C ALA A 451 -13.05 9.37 4.85
N GLU A 452 -12.80 8.24 5.52
CA GLU A 452 -11.75 7.29 5.17
C GLU A 452 -12.20 6.25 4.11
N GLY A 453 -13.44 6.35 3.64
CA GLY A 453 -14.00 5.52 2.58
C GLY A 453 -14.39 4.09 2.99
N HIS A 454 -14.51 3.80 4.29
CA HIS A 454 -14.93 2.47 4.75
C HIS A 454 -16.37 2.17 4.32
N SER A 455 -17.27 3.15 4.38
CA SER A 455 -18.66 2.98 3.91
C SER A 455 -18.75 2.66 2.42
N ALA A 456 -18.00 3.38 1.57
CA ALA A 456 -18.00 3.15 0.13
C ALA A 456 -17.41 1.78 -0.24
N ARG A 457 -16.34 1.35 0.44
CA ARG A 457 -15.77 0.01 0.27
C ARG A 457 -16.78 -1.07 0.68
N LEU A 458 -17.42 -0.89 1.83
CA LEU A 458 -18.43 -1.81 2.36
C LEU A 458 -19.63 -1.94 1.41
N ALA A 459 -20.19 -0.83 0.94
CA ALA A 459 -21.31 -0.80 -0.01
C ALA A 459 -20.99 -1.60 -1.28
N ARG A 460 -19.84 -1.30 -1.91
CA ARG A 460 -19.36 -2.01 -3.10
C ARG A 460 -19.16 -3.50 -2.86
N ASP A 461 -18.54 -3.86 -1.75
CA ASP A 461 -18.23 -5.26 -1.42
C ASP A 461 -19.50 -6.05 -1.03
N ALA A 462 -20.50 -5.40 -0.41
CA ALA A 462 -21.81 -5.98 -0.11
C ALA A 462 -22.68 -6.14 -1.34
N GLU A 463 -22.70 -5.16 -2.26
CA GLU A 463 -23.37 -5.30 -3.56
C GLU A 463 -22.84 -6.52 -4.32
N TRP A 464 -21.50 -6.63 -4.43
CA TRP A 464 -20.87 -7.76 -5.10
C TRP A 464 -21.23 -9.09 -4.43
N ALA A 465 -21.16 -9.17 -3.09
CA ALA A 465 -21.47 -10.38 -2.35
C ALA A 465 -22.94 -10.81 -2.51
N ALA A 466 -23.86 -9.85 -2.45
CA ALA A 466 -25.29 -10.07 -2.64
C ALA A 466 -25.60 -10.58 -4.06
N LEU A 467 -25.00 -9.97 -5.09
CA LEU A 467 -25.18 -10.41 -6.48
C LEU A 467 -24.59 -11.80 -6.74
N LEU A 468 -23.43 -12.12 -6.14
CA LEU A 468 -22.84 -13.46 -6.27
C LEU A 468 -23.75 -14.54 -5.68
N VAL A 469 -24.21 -14.34 -4.44
CA VAL A 469 -25.13 -15.29 -3.78
C VAL A 469 -26.45 -15.38 -4.54
N HIS A 470 -26.96 -14.26 -5.03
CA HIS A 470 -28.16 -14.20 -5.85
C HIS A 470 -28.04 -15.05 -7.13
N HIS A 471 -26.99 -14.84 -7.94
CA HIS A 471 -26.79 -15.57 -9.18
C HIS A 471 -26.66 -17.07 -8.94
N GLU A 472 -25.86 -17.47 -7.96
CA GLU A 472 -25.66 -18.87 -7.61
C GLU A 472 -26.95 -19.54 -7.10
N SER A 473 -27.73 -18.80 -6.29
CA SER A 473 -29.01 -19.28 -5.76
C SER A 473 -30.05 -19.43 -6.85
N LEU A 474 -30.08 -18.53 -7.85
CA LEU A 474 -30.97 -18.65 -9.00
C LEU A 474 -30.65 -19.88 -9.86
N GLU A 475 -29.37 -20.16 -10.12
CA GLU A 475 -28.95 -21.37 -10.85
C GLU A 475 -29.40 -22.65 -10.15
N ARG A 476 -29.47 -22.63 -8.81
CA ARG A 476 -29.93 -23.75 -7.98
C ARG A 476 -31.45 -23.78 -7.74
N GLY A 477 -32.18 -22.78 -8.22
CA GLY A 477 -33.62 -22.64 -7.98
C GLY A 477 -34.00 -22.25 -6.53
N ASN A 478 -33.05 -21.75 -5.74
CA ASN A 478 -33.30 -21.31 -4.36
C ASN A 478 -33.64 -19.81 -4.32
N PHE A 479 -34.88 -19.48 -4.70
CA PHE A 479 -35.32 -18.09 -4.82
C PHE A 479 -35.37 -17.34 -3.48
N GLU A 480 -35.63 -18.03 -2.36
CA GLU A 480 -35.63 -17.41 -1.02
C GLU A 480 -34.25 -16.92 -0.63
N LEU A 481 -33.22 -17.73 -0.85
CA LEU A 481 -31.84 -17.33 -0.57
C LEU A 481 -31.39 -16.17 -1.48
N ALA A 482 -31.80 -16.21 -2.74
CA ALA A 482 -31.54 -15.14 -3.70
C ALA A 482 -32.19 -13.81 -3.25
N PHE A 483 -33.43 -13.86 -2.77
CA PHE A 483 -34.15 -12.69 -2.26
C PHE A 483 -33.51 -12.15 -0.97
N TRP A 484 -33.24 -13.02 -0.01
CA TRP A 484 -32.58 -12.66 1.25
C TRP A 484 -31.24 -11.99 1.01
N ALA A 485 -30.40 -12.53 0.10
CA ALA A 485 -29.08 -11.99 -0.16
C ALA A 485 -29.14 -10.55 -0.70
N LEU A 486 -30.07 -10.26 -1.60
CA LEU A 486 -30.28 -8.91 -2.14
C LEU A 486 -30.81 -7.95 -1.07
N GLN A 487 -31.71 -8.40 -0.18
CA GLN A 487 -32.15 -7.58 0.95
C GLN A 487 -30.99 -7.25 1.90
N GLN A 488 -30.10 -8.20 2.17
CA GLN A 488 -28.91 -7.95 2.98
C GLN A 488 -27.96 -6.95 2.33
N GLY A 489 -27.75 -7.06 1.01
CA GLY A 489 -26.97 -6.07 0.25
C GLY A 489 -27.56 -4.66 0.37
N LEU A 490 -28.89 -4.53 0.29
CA LEU A 490 -29.59 -3.25 0.41
C LEU A 490 -29.52 -2.63 1.82
N LEU A 491 -29.21 -3.41 2.87
CA LEU A 491 -28.94 -2.85 4.20
C LEU A 491 -27.57 -2.17 4.25
N ALA A 492 -26.59 -2.63 3.47
CA ALA A 492 -25.28 -2.01 3.39
C ALA A 492 -25.21 -0.89 2.34
N ASP A 493 -25.91 -1.05 1.21
CA ASP A 493 -26.09 -0.01 0.20
C ASP A 493 -27.58 0.20 -0.11
N PRO A 494 -28.26 1.08 0.63
CA PRO A 494 -29.65 1.40 0.39
C PRO A 494 -29.91 2.01 -0.96
N TYR A 495 -28.91 2.53 -1.68
CA TYR A 495 -29.09 3.29 -2.92
C TYR A 495 -28.66 2.53 -4.18
N SER A 496 -28.19 1.28 -4.07
CA SER A 496 -27.82 0.47 -5.24
C SER A 496 -29.02 0.20 -6.17
N ASP A 497 -28.93 0.70 -7.39
CA ASP A 497 -29.89 0.39 -8.46
C ASP A 497 -29.74 -1.07 -8.94
N ALA A 498 -28.50 -1.58 -8.98
CA ALA A 498 -28.22 -2.95 -9.40
C ALA A 498 -28.91 -3.98 -8.49
N LEU A 499 -28.88 -3.77 -7.18
CA LEU A 499 -29.57 -4.65 -6.23
C LEU A 499 -31.10 -4.55 -6.34
N ARG A 500 -31.64 -3.35 -6.55
CA ARG A 500 -33.10 -3.17 -6.75
C ARG A 500 -33.59 -3.83 -8.04
N ASP A 501 -32.84 -3.67 -9.13
CA ASP A 501 -33.14 -4.29 -10.41
C ASP A 501 -33.07 -5.81 -10.34
N ALA A 502 -32.07 -6.36 -9.64
CA ALA A 502 -31.98 -7.80 -9.39
C ALA A 502 -33.14 -8.29 -8.52
N LEU A 503 -33.52 -7.53 -7.49
CA LEU A 503 -34.60 -7.88 -6.57
C LEU A 503 -35.96 -7.92 -7.27
N ALA A 504 -36.20 -7.01 -8.22
CA ALA A 504 -37.41 -6.98 -9.03
C ALA A 504 -37.54 -8.21 -9.96
N ARG A 505 -36.42 -8.86 -10.30
CA ARG A 505 -36.39 -10.05 -11.18
C ARG A 505 -36.51 -11.37 -10.41
N VAL A 506 -36.35 -11.37 -9.09
CA VAL A 506 -36.53 -12.60 -8.30
C VAL A 506 -38.02 -12.97 -8.27
N PRO A 507 -38.40 -14.18 -8.73
CA PRO A 507 -39.77 -14.65 -8.61
C PRO A 507 -40.19 -14.66 -7.14
N ARG A 508 -41.23 -13.90 -6.78
CA ARG A 508 -41.72 -13.86 -5.40
C ARG A 508 -42.50 -15.15 -5.14
N LEU A 509 -42.02 -16.00 -4.24
CA LEU A 509 -42.70 -17.26 -3.87
C LEU A 509 -44.13 -17.05 -3.33
N ARG A 510 -44.49 -15.84 -2.89
CA ARG A 510 -45.89 -15.46 -2.58
C ARG A 510 -46.84 -15.52 -3.78
N GLU A 511 -46.33 -15.44 -5.01
CA GLU A 511 -47.13 -15.54 -6.25
C GLU A 511 -47.41 -17.00 -6.65
N PHE A 512 -46.77 -17.97 -6.01
CA PHE A 512 -46.94 -19.41 -6.31
C PHE A 512 -47.59 -20.22 -5.16
N GLY A 513 -47.85 -19.60 -4.01
CA GLY A 513 -48.32 -20.27 -2.79
C GLY A 513 -49.82 -20.20 -2.50
N GLY A 514 -50.64 -19.57 -3.36
CA GLY A 514 -52.08 -19.43 -3.16
C GLY A 514 -52.85 -19.73 -4.43
N ASP A 515 -53.42 -20.94 -4.49
CA ASP A 515 -54.35 -21.45 -5.48
C ASP A 515 -53.98 -21.33 -6.97
N ARG A 516 -53.88 -22.50 -7.61
CA ARG A 516 -54.11 -22.69 -9.05
C ARG A 516 -55.57 -22.35 -9.40
N THR A 517 -55.95 -21.08 -9.34
CA THR A 517 -57.09 -20.55 -10.07
C THR A 517 -56.71 -19.15 -10.52
N GLY A 518 -56.55 -18.99 -11.83
CA GLY A 518 -56.03 -17.79 -12.46
C GLY A 518 -56.69 -16.51 -11.94
N ARG A 519 -55.84 -15.55 -11.59
CA ARG A 519 -56.21 -14.14 -11.61
C ARG A 519 -55.19 -13.39 -12.43
N THR A 520 -55.74 -12.65 -13.36
CA THR A 520 -55.14 -11.75 -14.33
C THR A 520 -54.20 -10.73 -13.68
N GLN A 521 -53.15 -10.38 -14.41
CA GLN A 521 -52.37 -9.15 -14.23
C GLN A 521 -53.30 -7.95 -13.98
N ASP A 522 -52.86 -7.06 -13.10
CA ASP A 522 -53.46 -5.77 -12.72
C ASP A 522 -54.51 -5.79 -11.61
N GLU A 523 -54.07 -5.93 -10.36
CA GLU A 523 -54.79 -5.37 -9.21
C GLU A 523 -53.79 -4.86 -8.13
N PRO A 524 -53.86 -3.59 -7.69
CA PRO A 524 -52.99 -3.05 -6.66
C PRO A 524 -53.45 -3.53 -5.27
N VAL A 525 -52.60 -4.26 -4.55
CA VAL A 525 -52.95 -4.85 -3.25
C VAL A 525 -52.77 -3.84 -2.11
N GLY A 526 -53.86 -3.59 -1.38
CA GLY A 526 -53.95 -2.70 -0.22
C GLY A 526 -53.28 -3.21 1.06
N ALA A 527 -53.09 -2.29 2.00
CA ALA A 527 -52.14 -2.33 3.11
C ALA A 527 -52.47 -3.22 4.34
N GLU A 528 -53.37 -4.21 4.25
CA GLU A 528 -53.93 -4.83 5.48
C GLU A 528 -53.48 -6.24 5.85
N ARG A 529 -52.51 -6.87 5.17
CA ARG A 529 -52.03 -8.21 5.59
C ARG A 529 -50.52 -8.38 5.49
N ALA A 530 -49.78 -7.68 6.35
CA ALA A 530 -48.43 -8.08 6.73
C ALA A 530 -48.48 -9.03 7.93
N VAL A 531 -48.62 -10.33 7.69
CA VAL A 531 -48.43 -11.35 8.73
C VAL A 531 -46.93 -11.45 9.00
N SER A 532 -46.52 -11.09 10.22
CA SER A 532 -45.18 -11.34 10.74
C SER A 532 -44.95 -12.84 10.87
N MET A 533 -43.95 -13.39 10.19
CA MET A 533 -43.42 -14.71 10.54
C MET A 533 -41.94 -14.61 10.90
N SER A 534 -41.63 -15.16 12.07
CA SER A 534 -40.31 -15.35 12.65
C SER A 534 -39.50 -16.34 11.83
N TRP A 535 -38.26 -15.97 11.52
CA TRP A 535 -37.29 -16.82 10.84
C TRP A 535 -36.76 -17.89 11.80
N SER A 536 -37.12 -19.15 11.60
CA SER A 536 -36.50 -20.29 12.29
C SER A 536 -35.39 -20.87 11.40
N PHE A 537 -34.13 -20.50 11.68
CA PHE A 537 -32.95 -21.20 11.17
C PHE A 537 -32.74 -22.49 11.96
N THR A 538 -33.50 -23.54 11.64
CA THR A 538 -33.19 -24.91 12.07
C THR A 538 -32.53 -25.63 10.90
N GLY A 539 -31.19 -25.62 10.90
CA GLY A 539 -30.39 -26.30 9.89
C GLY A 539 -28.96 -25.78 9.80
N LEU A 540 -28.27 -25.68 10.93
CA LEU A 540 -26.83 -25.44 10.99
C LEU A 540 -26.23 -26.45 11.96
N SER A 541 -25.63 -27.51 11.41
CA SER A 541 -24.65 -28.36 12.08
C SER A 541 -23.45 -28.49 11.16
#